data_AF-A0A6L7T3L0-F1
#
_entry.id   AF-A0A6L7T3L0-F1
#
_cell.length_a   1.000
_cell.length_b   1.000
_cell.length_c   1.000
_cell.angle_alpha   90.00
_cell.angle_beta   90.00
_cell.angle_gamma   90.00
#
_symmetry.space_group_name_H-M   'P 1'
#
loop_
_entity.id
_entity.type
_entity.pdbx_description
1 polymer ?
#
loop_
_entity_poly.entity_id
_entity_poly.type
_entity_poly.pdbx_seq_one_letter_code
_entity_poly.pdbx_strand_id
1 'polypeptide(L)'
;MATEPSKDLAVFANPHPDRDYTIEFSCPEFTSICPVTGQPDFGTIHIHYVPDQQCIELKSLKLYLWSFRQEGAYYEAVTNTILNDLVAACAPRRMTVVGEFNVRGGISAVVTAEFAA
;
A
#
# COMPACT_ATOMS: atom_id res chain seq x y z
N MET A 1 1.56 25.29 -4.07
CA MET A 1 1.12 24.37 -5.13
C MET A 1 0.36 23.24 -4.47
N ALA A 2 -0.78 22.83 -5.02
CA ALA A 2 -1.53 21.70 -4.50
C ALA A 2 -0.71 20.41 -4.69
N THR A 3 -0.79 19.47 -3.75
CA THR A 3 -0.10 18.17 -3.88
C THR A 3 -0.94 17.27 -4.77
N GLU A 4 -0.36 16.74 -5.85
CA GLU A 4 -1.06 15.88 -6.83
C GLU A 4 -0.73 14.40 -6.57
N PRO A 5 -1.66 13.46 -6.87
CA PRO A 5 -1.37 12.03 -6.83
C PRO A 5 -0.23 11.66 -7.79
N SER A 6 0.62 10.72 -7.39
CA SER A 6 1.71 10.21 -8.23
C SER A 6 1.98 8.74 -7.90
N LYS A 7 2.38 7.95 -8.91
CA LYS A 7 2.84 6.56 -8.73
C LYS A 7 4.31 6.47 -8.31
N ASP A 8 5.03 7.60 -8.24
CA ASP A 8 6.43 7.64 -7.87
C ASP A 8 6.59 7.45 -6.35
N LEU A 9 7.18 6.32 -5.97
CA LEU A 9 7.56 6.03 -4.59
C LEU A 9 8.98 6.53 -4.33
N ALA A 10 9.13 7.35 -3.30
CA ALA A 10 10.43 7.81 -2.82
C ALA A 10 10.86 6.97 -1.62
N VAL A 11 12.18 6.84 -1.47
CA VAL A 11 12.82 6.11 -0.38
C VAL A 11 13.93 6.95 0.24
N PHE A 12 14.29 6.60 1.47
CA PHE A 12 15.45 7.15 2.17
C PHE A 12 16.28 6.04 2.79
N ALA A 13 17.55 6.32 3.09
CA ALA A 13 18.45 5.34 3.69
C ALA A 13 17.93 4.87 5.05
N ASN A 14 17.94 3.57 5.29
CA ASN A 14 17.65 3.01 6.60
C ASN A 14 18.66 3.57 7.62
N PRO A 15 18.23 4.25 8.71
CA PRO A 15 19.14 4.81 9.71
C PRO A 15 19.79 3.74 10.61
N HIS A 16 19.24 2.54 10.68
CA HIS A 16 19.70 1.42 11.53
C HIS A 16 19.70 0.09 10.74
N PRO A 17 20.52 -0.05 9.69
CA PRO A 17 20.60 -1.27 8.88
C PRO A 17 21.29 -2.42 9.62
N ASP A 18 21.87 -2.16 10.80
CA ASP A 18 22.55 -3.13 11.66
C ASP A 18 21.59 -4.09 12.39
N ARG A 19 20.29 -3.79 12.42
CA ARG A 19 19.30 -4.58 13.15
C ARG A 19 17.96 -4.63 12.42
N ASP A 20 17.24 -5.73 12.63
CA ASP A 20 15.86 -5.81 12.19
C ASP A 20 14.95 -4.98 13.11
N TYR A 21 14.11 -4.16 12.50
CA TYR A 21 13.00 -3.49 13.17
C TYR A 21 11.79 -3.47 12.23
N THR A 22 10.59 -3.38 12.79
CA THR A 22 9.35 -3.37 11.99
C THR A 22 8.78 -1.97 11.90
N ILE A 23 8.41 -1.56 10.69
CA ILE A 23 7.66 -0.34 10.41
C ILE A 23 6.22 -0.75 10.06
N GLU A 24 5.26 -0.08 10.67
CA GLU A 24 3.83 -0.28 10.43
C GLU A 24 3.18 1.02 9.98
N PHE A 25 2.48 0.96 8.85
CA PHE A 25 1.64 2.05 8.36
C PHE A 25 0.19 1.61 8.38
N SER A 26 -0.67 2.48 8.93
CA SER A 26 -2.12 2.38 8.81
C SER A 26 -2.61 3.49 7.89
N CYS A 27 -3.27 3.13 6.80
CA CYS A 27 -3.72 4.04 5.76
C CYS A 27 -5.25 3.94 5.61
N PRO A 28 -6.03 4.57 6.51
CA PRO A 28 -7.49 4.43 6.56
C PRO A 28 -8.25 5.24 5.49
N GLU A 29 -7.53 6.03 4.68
CA GLU A 29 -8.12 6.89 3.64
C GLU A 29 -7.99 6.27 2.23
N PHE A 30 -7.78 4.96 2.14
CA PHE A 30 -7.64 4.31 0.84
C PHE A 30 -8.99 4.20 0.13
N THR A 31 -9.00 4.53 -1.16
CA THR A 31 -10.17 4.34 -2.03
C THR A 31 -9.74 4.08 -3.46
N SER A 32 -10.55 3.29 -4.18
CA SER A 32 -10.40 2.97 -5.60
C SER A 32 -11.77 2.84 -6.26
N ILE A 33 -11.84 2.51 -7.55
CA ILE A 33 -13.10 2.31 -8.26
C ILE A 33 -13.34 0.82 -8.49
N CYS A 34 -14.57 0.38 -8.28
CA CYS A 34 -14.97 -0.97 -8.66
C CYS A 34 -15.02 -1.11 -10.19
N PRO A 35 -14.29 -2.04 -10.81
CA PRO A 35 -14.24 -2.17 -12.26
C PRO A 35 -15.58 -2.60 -12.88
N VAL A 36 -16.48 -3.20 -12.09
CA VAL A 36 -17.78 -3.69 -12.57
C VAL A 36 -18.87 -2.63 -12.47
N THR A 37 -18.97 -1.94 -11.33
CA THR A 37 -20.09 -1.01 -11.06
C THR A 37 -19.72 0.46 -11.23
N GLY A 38 -18.43 0.79 -11.30
CA GLY A 38 -17.95 2.18 -11.31
C GLY A 38 -18.10 2.91 -9.97
N GLN A 39 -18.59 2.23 -8.93
CA GLN A 39 -18.75 2.83 -7.60
C GLN A 39 -17.43 2.85 -6.83
N PRO A 40 -17.20 3.88 -5.99
CA PRO A 40 -15.99 3.94 -5.16
C PRO A 40 -15.99 2.87 -4.08
N ASP A 41 -14.86 2.20 -3.95
CA ASP A 41 -14.51 1.27 -2.90
C ASP A 41 -13.65 1.96 -1.87
N PHE A 42 -13.89 1.67 -0.58
CA PHE A 42 -13.14 2.25 0.54
C PHE A 42 -12.57 1.13 1.40
N GLY A 43 -11.44 1.39 2.02
CA GLY A 43 -10.82 0.46 2.94
C GLY A 43 -9.64 1.05 3.68
N THR A 44 -9.05 0.25 4.55
CA THR A 44 -7.78 0.54 5.21
C THR A 44 -6.70 -0.34 4.61
N ILE A 45 -5.60 0.27 4.18
CA ILE A 45 -4.39 -0.47 3.80
C ILE A 45 -3.45 -0.48 5.00
N HIS A 46 -3.08 -1.67 5.47
CA HIS A 46 -2.04 -1.87 6.45
C HIS A 46 -0.78 -2.36 5.76
N ILE A 47 0.37 -1.74 6.07
CA ILE A 47 1.67 -2.14 5.53
C ILE A 47 2.59 -2.41 6.71
N HIS A 48 3.11 -3.62 6.79
CA HIS A 48 4.01 -4.07 7.85
C HIS A 48 5.28 -4.58 7.18
N TYR A 49 6.44 -3.99 7.45
CA TYR A 49 7.67 -4.43 6.81
C TYR A 49 8.92 -4.26 7.67
N VAL A 50 9.92 -5.08 7.38
CA VAL A 50 11.28 -4.92 7.88
C VAL A 50 12.14 -4.39 6.74
N PRO A 51 12.64 -3.14 6.81
CA PRO A 51 13.49 -2.59 5.77
C PRO A 51 14.84 -3.32 5.71
N ASP A 52 15.46 -3.32 4.53
CA ASP A 52 16.89 -3.60 4.41
C ASP A 52 17.68 -2.27 4.38
N GLN A 53 18.21 -1.85 3.22
CA GLN A 53 18.98 -0.61 3.13
C GLN A 53 18.12 0.65 3.01
N GLN A 54 16.82 0.50 2.70
CA GLN A 54 15.94 1.62 2.36
C GLN A 54 14.60 1.53 3.08
N CYS A 55 14.06 2.70 3.42
CA CYS A 55 12.74 2.90 4.01
C CYS A 55 11.86 3.70 3.05
N ILE A 56 10.57 3.41 3.04
CA ILE A 56 9.57 4.15 2.26
C ILE A 56 9.37 5.56 2.85
N GLU A 57 9.39 6.58 2.00
CA GLU A 57 9.11 7.97 2.39
C GLU A 57 7.59 8.22 2.48
N LEU A 58 7.13 8.74 3.61
CA LEU A 58 5.71 8.75 3.99
C LEU A 58 4.84 9.64 3.08
N LYS A 59 5.35 10.79 2.61
CA LYS A 59 4.60 11.67 1.70
C LYS A 59 4.38 10.99 0.35
N SER A 60 5.40 10.35 -0.22
CA SER A 60 5.30 9.62 -1.49
C SER A 60 4.33 8.45 -1.38
N LEU A 61 4.35 7.70 -0.28
CA LEU A 61 3.37 6.65 -0.01
C LEU A 61 1.94 7.17 -0.01
N LYS A 62 1.70 8.32 0.62
CA LYS A 62 0.36 8.97 0.59
C LYS A 62 -0.07 9.29 -0.84
N LEU A 63 0.80 9.90 -1.64
CA LEU A 63 0.48 10.27 -3.03
C LEU A 63 0.29 9.05 -3.93
N TYR A 64 1.06 7.99 -3.68
CA TYR A 64 0.91 6.68 -4.29
C TYR A 64 -0.45 6.07 -3.99
N LEU A 65 -0.87 6.00 -2.73
CA LEU A 65 -2.20 5.49 -2.39
C LEU A 65 -3.33 6.37 -2.95
N TRP A 66 -3.14 7.69 -3.03
CA TRP A 66 -4.11 8.60 -3.66
C TRP A 66 -4.25 8.41 -5.16
N SER A 67 -3.24 7.86 -5.85
CA SER A 67 -3.32 7.61 -7.30
C SER A 67 -4.42 6.61 -7.67
N PHE A 68 -4.74 5.68 -6.76
CA PHE A 68 -5.75 4.64 -6.98
C PHE A 68 -7.19 5.16 -6.96
N ARG A 69 -7.44 6.40 -6.50
CA ARG A 69 -8.79 6.97 -6.29
C ARG A 69 -9.71 6.89 -7.51
N GLN A 70 -9.12 6.94 -8.72
CA GLN A 70 -9.86 6.86 -9.98
C GLN A 70 -9.53 5.60 -10.78
N GLU A 71 -8.80 4.65 -10.19
CA GLU A 71 -8.40 3.42 -10.86
C GLU A 71 -9.39 2.29 -10.57
N GLY A 72 -9.79 1.60 -11.65
CA GLY A 72 -10.64 0.42 -11.58
C GLY A 72 -9.82 -0.80 -11.16
N ALA A 73 -10.03 -1.33 -9.96
CA ALA A 73 -9.29 -2.51 -9.50
C ALA A 73 -10.12 -3.44 -8.60
N TYR A 74 -9.87 -4.74 -8.71
CA TYR A 74 -10.33 -5.71 -7.72
C TYR A 74 -9.47 -5.58 -6.45
N TYR A 75 -10.05 -5.93 -5.29
CA TYR A 75 -9.36 -5.88 -3.99
C TYR A 75 -8.06 -6.70 -4.00
N GLU A 76 -8.13 -7.90 -4.58
CA GLU A 76 -7.00 -8.82 -4.71
C GLU A 76 -5.89 -8.21 -5.57
N ALA A 77 -6.27 -7.63 -6.71
CA ALA A 77 -5.33 -7.01 -7.63
C ALA A 77 -4.65 -5.81 -6.97
N VAL A 78 -5.41 -4.88 -6.37
CA VAL A 78 -4.83 -3.66 -5.81
C VAL A 78 -3.93 -3.93 -4.61
N THR A 79 -4.28 -4.87 -3.73
CA THR A 79 -3.41 -5.25 -2.60
C THR A 79 -2.10 -5.86 -3.09
N ASN A 80 -2.12 -6.72 -4.12
CA ASN A 80 -0.91 -7.30 -4.70
C ASN A 80 -0.06 -6.27 -5.45
N THR A 81 -0.68 -5.35 -6.20
CA THR A 81 0.03 -4.24 -6.85
C THR A 81 0.74 -3.36 -5.83
N ILE A 82 0.06 -3.01 -4.72
CA ILE A 82 0.67 -2.24 -3.64
C ILE A 82 1.89 -2.96 -3.07
N LEU A 83 1.79 -4.26 -2.77
CA LEU A 83 2.95 -5.04 -2.31
C LEU A 83 4.10 -5.01 -3.32
N ASN A 84 3.83 -5.32 -4.59
CA ASN A 84 4.85 -5.42 -5.62
C ASN A 84 5.60 -4.09 -5.81
N ASP A 85 4.88 -2.98 -5.89
CA ASP A 85 5.46 -1.66 -6.10
C ASP A 85 6.29 -1.21 -4.90
N LEU A 86 5.84 -1.49 -3.67
CA LEU A 86 6.60 -1.18 -2.46
C LEU A 86 7.85 -2.05 -2.33
N VAL A 87 7.76 -3.35 -2.65
CA VAL A 87 8.92 -4.26 -2.68
C VAL A 87 9.94 -3.80 -3.72
N ALA A 88 9.49 -3.42 -4.91
CA ALA A 88 10.35 -2.89 -5.96
C ALA A 88 11.02 -1.57 -5.55
N ALA A 89 10.32 -0.73 -4.78
CA ALA A 89 10.83 0.58 -4.36
C ALA A 89 11.91 0.49 -3.29
N CYS A 90 11.78 -0.38 -2.27
CA CYS A 90 12.68 -0.39 -1.11
C CYS A 90 13.43 -1.70 -0.83
N ALA A 91 13.17 -2.78 -1.59
CA ALA A 91 13.80 -4.09 -1.42
C ALA A 91 13.83 -4.54 0.07
N PRO A 92 12.67 -4.66 0.73
CA PRO A 92 12.60 -5.00 2.15
C PRO A 92 13.06 -6.44 2.41
N ARG A 93 13.38 -6.78 3.66
CA ARG A 93 13.66 -8.17 4.06
C ARG A 93 12.39 -9.02 4.06
N ARG A 94 11.31 -8.43 4.56
CA ARG A 94 9.95 -8.98 4.54
C ARG A 94 8.93 -7.87 4.54
N MET A 95 7.79 -8.09 3.90
CA MET A 95 6.69 -7.14 3.84
C MET A 95 5.35 -7.87 3.76
N THR A 96 4.37 -7.37 4.49
CA THR A 96 2.98 -7.80 4.44
C THR A 96 2.13 -6.57 4.15
N VAL A 97 1.25 -6.67 3.15
CA VAL A 97 0.22 -5.67 2.85
C VAL A 97 -1.13 -6.32 3.08
N VAL A 98 -1.96 -5.68 3.91
CA VAL A 98 -3.33 -6.11 4.18
C VAL A 98 -4.29 -5.03 3.68
N GLY A 99 -5.17 -5.37 2.76
CA GLY A 99 -6.30 -4.54 2.38
C GLY A 99 -7.56 -4.99 3.13
N GLU A 100 -8.04 -4.18 4.06
CA GLU A 100 -9.32 -4.37 4.74
C GLU A 100 -10.38 -3.47 4.09
N PHE A 101 -11.28 -4.07 3.30
CA PHE A 101 -12.24 -3.35 2.49
C PHE A 101 -13.63 -3.31 3.13
N ASN A 102 -14.30 -2.16 2.99
CA ASN A 102 -15.62 -1.93 3.55
C ASN A 102 -16.68 -2.87 2.94
N VAL A 103 -17.75 -3.07 3.71
CA VAL A 103 -18.85 -3.98 3.35
C VAL A 103 -19.52 -3.58 2.03
N ARG A 104 -19.64 -4.55 1.11
CA ARG A 104 -20.49 -4.47 -0.10
C ARG A 104 -21.40 -5.68 -0.20
N GLY A 105 -22.69 -5.44 -0.46
CA GLY A 105 -23.68 -6.52 -0.54
C GLY A 105 -23.80 -7.35 0.75
N GLY A 106 -23.45 -6.78 1.91
CA GLY A 106 -23.43 -7.47 3.20
C GLY A 106 -22.15 -8.28 3.47
N ILE A 107 -21.13 -8.19 2.61
CA ILE A 107 -19.87 -8.94 2.73
C ILE A 107 -18.70 -7.94 2.81
N SER A 108 -17.81 -8.09 3.79
CA SER A 108 -16.49 -7.45 3.79
C SER A 108 -15.44 -8.42 3.30
N ALA A 109 -14.32 -7.89 2.81
CA ALA A 109 -13.19 -8.68 2.36
C ALA A 109 -11.90 -8.16 2.99
N VAL A 110 -11.04 -9.11 3.40
CA VAL A 110 -9.67 -8.83 3.83
C VAL A 110 -8.74 -9.60 2.91
N VAL A 111 -7.85 -8.90 2.23
CA VAL A 111 -6.84 -9.48 1.36
C VAL A 111 -5.49 -9.28 2.02
N THR A 112 -4.71 -10.35 2.17
CA THR A 112 -3.34 -10.30 2.68
C THR A 112 -2.39 -10.78 1.59
N ALA A 113 -1.37 -9.98 1.29
CA ALA A 113 -0.29 -10.32 0.39
C ALA A 113 1.04 -10.20 1.14
N GLU A 114 1.94 -11.15 0.92
CA GLU A 114 3.20 -11.26 1.66
C GLU A 114 4.39 -11.45 0.73
N PHE A 115 5.51 -10.85 1.12
CA PHE A 115 6.82 -11.01 0.50
C PHE A 115 7.85 -11.35 1.58
N ALA A 116 8.70 -12.32 1.29
CA ALA A 116 9.88 -12.68 2.08
C ALA A 116 11.04 -12.94 1.12
N ALA A 117 12.17 -12.27 1.34
CA ALA A 117 13.39 -12.40 0.54
C ALA A 117 14.20 -13.66 0.88
#